data_AF-M6QHK5-F1
#
_entry.id   AF-M6QHK5-F1
#
_cell.length_a   1.000
_cell.length_b   1.000
_cell.length_c   1.000
_cell.angle_alpha   90.00
_cell.angle_beta   90.00
_cell.angle_gamma   90.00
#
_symmetry.space_group_name_H-M   'P 1'
#
loop_
_entity.id
_entity.type
_entity.pdbx_description
1 polymer ?
#
loop_
_entity_poly.entity_id
_entity_poly.type
_entity_poly.pdbx_seq_one_letter_code
_entity_poly.pdbx_strand_id
1 'polypeptide(L)'
;MKKSWILFLSAGIVLFGMGLSFRSDKVPFFVREDSPKPFPIRLELLQPLKANEDRWGFVRQSATWARGNSLFMDDLIAGIRRSFPTGTVANITLANQNFNGQSYTLRLKLNSGNVSYQPSTLGNPAFYTNFFELRSSSDDQPALQFFFDDNPRDASGDGAVLVYQLSRLDPTRWAGATAIIESYVVQPVVTGFSNQGLIQTYSWKGPLGSDALGRDVDTGRVILEEMDNRTVFCFKSVVSFGGTTDLVPINAGTQALGYAHNQGLCPGAGREYYKLAYSQKLDGSLNVTAKAGLEQLAITSGQAITCNATVNQFVNFTPTYGLFDFNGLVAEGVTANAIPSDFIQANRVDGLYDRVGTVGKSGATTSPVGSSWDTLTKAYIDSITIHFANVP
;
A
#
# COMPACT_ATOMS: atom_id res chain seq x y z
N MET A 1 -3.54 -2.43 -47.03
CA MET A 1 -2.20 -2.86 -46.56
C MET A 1 -1.89 -2.00 -45.33
N LYS A 2 -2.22 -2.43 -44.10
CA LYS A 2 -1.50 -3.30 -43.15
C LYS A 2 -0.08 -2.85 -42.77
N LYS A 3 0.09 -2.73 -41.44
CA LYS A 3 1.30 -2.66 -40.59
C LYS A 3 1.93 -1.26 -40.44
N SER A 4 2.41 -0.82 -39.27
CA SER A 4 2.46 -1.28 -37.87
C SER A 4 3.29 -0.22 -37.11
N TRP A 5 3.16 -0.14 -35.78
CA TRP A 5 4.16 0.22 -34.73
C TRP A 5 3.38 0.99 -33.65
N ILE A 6 2.76 0.35 -32.65
CA ILE A 6 3.40 -0.25 -31.47
C ILE A 6 4.54 0.64 -30.95
N LEU A 7 4.18 1.63 -30.13
CA LEU A 7 5.05 2.19 -29.10
C LEU A 7 4.48 1.76 -27.75
N PHE A 8 4.89 0.56 -27.34
CA PHE A 8 5.06 0.19 -25.95
C PHE A 8 6.11 1.14 -25.36
N LEU A 9 5.79 1.84 -24.27
CA LEU A 9 6.82 2.30 -23.35
C LEU A 9 6.40 1.96 -21.92
N SER A 10 6.93 0.84 -21.49
CA SER A 10 6.96 0.28 -20.15
C SER A 10 7.56 1.29 -19.18
N ALA A 11 6.82 1.71 -18.16
CA ALA A 11 7.41 2.32 -16.97
C ALA A 11 8.05 1.20 -16.14
N GLY A 12 9.31 0.88 -16.45
CA GLY A 12 10.11 -0.06 -15.69
C GLY A 12 10.50 0.53 -14.34
N ILE A 13 9.79 0.15 -13.28
CA ILE A 13 10.24 0.34 -11.89
C ILE A 13 10.73 -1.01 -11.39
N VAL A 14 12.06 -1.17 -11.36
CA VAL A 14 12.73 -2.44 -11.06
C VAL A 14 13.77 -2.21 -9.95
N LEU A 15 13.54 -2.93 -8.83
CA LEU A 15 14.50 -3.51 -7.84
C LEU A 15 14.84 -2.80 -6.51
N PHE A 16 14.65 -3.61 -5.45
CA PHE A 16 15.56 -3.83 -4.33
C PHE A 16 15.90 -5.35 -4.31
N GLY A 17 17.17 -5.75 -4.39
CA GLY A 17 17.62 -7.14 -4.17
C GLY A 17 17.82 -7.45 -2.66
N MET A 18 17.80 -8.67 -2.13
CA MET A 18 17.59 -10.06 -2.60
C MET A 18 16.75 -10.84 -1.56
N GLY A 19 15.95 -11.80 -2.05
CA GLY A 19 15.26 -12.86 -1.28
C GLY A 19 13.74 -12.66 -1.23
N LEU A 20 12.93 -13.14 -2.18
CA LEU A 20 12.69 -14.55 -2.48
C LEU A 20 12.50 -14.80 -3.98
N SER A 21 13.06 -15.90 -4.48
CA SER A 21 12.83 -16.43 -5.82
C SER A 21 11.36 -16.85 -6.01
N PHE A 22 10.72 -16.35 -7.06
CA PHE A 22 9.50 -16.95 -7.62
C PHE A 22 9.90 -18.13 -8.49
N ARG A 23 9.71 -19.35 -8.00
CA ARG A 23 9.85 -20.55 -8.84
C ARG A 23 8.49 -20.84 -9.47
N SER A 24 8.40 -20.51 -10.75
CA SER A 24 7.38 -21.03 -11.66
C SER A 24 7.61 -22.53 -11.82
N ASP A 25 6.78 -23.35 -11.20
CA ASP A 25 6.64 -24.72 -11.67
C ASP A 25 5.77 -24.69 -12.93
N LYS A 26 6.47 -24.69 -14.07
CA LYS A 26 5.91 -25.06 -15.36
C LYS A 26 5.38 -26.49 -15.25
N VAL A 27 4.06 -26.65 -15.29
CA VAL A 27 3.45 -27.92 -15.68
C VAL A 27 2.76 -27.70 -17.03
N PRO A 28 3.14 -28.42 -18.11
CA PRO A 28 2.53 -28.25 -19.41
C PRO A 28 1.05 -28.67 -19.35
N PHE A 29 0.18 -27.75 -19.79
CA PHE A 29 -1.26 -27.86 -19.75
C PHE A 29 -1.74 -28.70 -20.96
N PHE A 30 -2.14 -29.95 -20.75
CA PHE A 30 -3.03 -30.65 -21.68
C PHE A 30 -4.43 -30.65 -21.07
N VAL A 31 -5.28 -29.72 -21.49
CA VAL A 31 -6.71 -29.73 -21.12
C VAL A 31 -7.51 -30.14 -22.35
N ARG A 32 -8.30 -31.21 -22.18
CA ARG A 32 -9.30 -31.70 -23.14
C ARG A 32 -10.24 -30.56 -23.54
N GLU A 33 -10.65 -30.52 -24.81
CA GLU A 33 -11.53 -29.49 -25.40
C GLU A 33 -12.88 -29.30 -24.66
N ASP A 34 -13.28 -30.24 -23.80
CA ASP A 34 -14.59 -30.27 -23.15
C ASP A 34 -14.61 -29.80 -21.68
N SER A 35 -13.52 -29.24 -21.16
CA SER A 35 -13.49 -28.71 -19.77
C SER A 35 -13.92 -27.23 -19.72
N PRO A 36 -14.67 -26.79 -18.69
CA PRO A 36 -14.99 -25.37 -18.51
C PRO A 36 -13.69 -24.57 -18.46
N LYS A 37 -13.48 -23.73 -19.47
CA LYS A 37 -12.24 -22.97 -19.64
C LYS A 37 -12.09 -22.04 -18.43
N PRO A 38 -11.03 -22.17 -17.61
CA PRO A 38 -10.81 -21.28 -16.47
C PRO A 38 -10.70 -19.84 -16.97
N PHE A 39 -11.29 -18.90 -16.25
CA PHE A 39 -11.13 -17.48 -16.52
C PHE A 39 -9.63 -17.14 -16.55
N PRO A 40 -9.12 -16.40 -17.58
CA PRO A 40 -7.69 -16.35 -17.89
C PRO A 40 -6.86 -15.49 -16.92
N ILE A 41 -7.44 -15.01 -15.83
CA ILE A 41 -6.76 -14.18 -14.83
C ILE A 41 -6.33 -15.06 -13.65
N ARG A 42 -5.02 -15.24 -13.49
CA ARG A 42 -4.43 -15.89 -12.31
C ARG A 42 -4.11 -14.81 -11.27
N LEU A 43 -4.68 -14.95 -10.08
CA LEU A 43 -4.46 -14.05 -8.95
C LEU A 43 -3.24 -14.55 -8.17
N GLU A 44 -2.03 -14.16 -8.57
CA GLU A 44 -0.83 -14.44 -7.78
C GLU A 44 -0.82 -13.50 -6.56
N LEU A 45 -1.24 -14.01 -5.40
CA LEU A 45 -1.47 -13.22 -4.20
C LEU A 45 -0.20 -12.59 -3.62
N LEU A 46 -0.38 -11.34 -3.18
CA LEU A 46 0.55 -10.49 -2.43
C LEU A 46 1.32 -11.26 -1.34
N GLN A 47 2.63 -11.02 -1.26
CA GLN A 47 3.48 -11.62 -0.23
C GLN A 47 3.35 -10.88 1.12
N PRO A 48 3.56 -11.56 2.26
CA PRO A 48 3.55 -10.95 3.59
C PRO A 48 4.60 -9.87 3.74
N LEU A 49 4.22 -8.82 4.49
CA LEU A 49 5.15 -8.05 5.28
C LEU A 49 5.85 -9.05 6.26
N LYS A 50 7.08 -9.46 5.93
CA LYS A 50 7.99 -10.09 6.90
C LYS A 50 9.15 -9.16 7.24
N ALA A 51 9.24 -8.75 8.50
CA ALA A 51 10.40 -8.02 9.02
C ALA A 51 11.62 -8.92 8.93
N ASN A 52 12.52 -8.59 8.00
CA ASN A 52 13.90 -8.99 8.16
C ASN A 52 14.43 -8.31 9.43
N GLU A 53 15.34 -8.97 10.15
CA GLU A 53 15.80 -8.61 11.50
C GLU A 53 16.68 -7.35 11.55
N ASP A 54 16.66 -6.49 10.51
CA ASP A 54 17.35 -5.21 10.52
C ASP A 54 16.41 -4.05 10.92
N ARG A 55 17.00 -2.95 11.38
CA ARG A 55 16.27 -1.77 11.90
C ARG A 55 15.35 -1.11 10.87
N TRP A 56 15.55 -1.43 9.58
CA TRP A 56 14.80 -0.93 8.44
C TRP A 56 13.92 -2.00 7.78
N GLY A 57 13.78 -3.19 8.38
CA GLY A 57 12.98 -4.28 7.83
C GLY A 57 11.56 -3.85 7.50
N PHE A 58 10.93 -3.09 8.40
CA PHE A 58 9.60 -2.52 8.21
C PHE A 58 9.50 -1.61 6.97
N VAL A 59 10.49 -0.75 6.76
CA VAL A 59 10.55 0.19 5.63
C VAL A 59 10.60 -0.53 4.29
N ARG A 60 11.43 -1.57 4.20
CA ARG A 60 11.55 -2.37 2.97
C ARG A 60 10.26 -3.12 2.64
N GLN A 61 9.60 -3.65 3.65
CA GLN A 61 8.34 -4.36 3.45
C GLN A 61 7.19 -3.44 3.08
N SER A 62 7.10 -2.25 3.69
CA SER A 62 6.01 -1.32 3.36
C SER A 62 6.11 -0.86 1.90
N ALA A 63 7.32 -0.60 1.42
CA ALA A 63 7.58 -0.36 0.00
C ALA A 63 7.24 -1.57 -0.88
N THR A 64 7.64 -2.78 -0.47
CA THR A 64 7.35 -4.03 -1.19
C THR A 64 5.85 -4.30 -1.28
N TRP A 65 5.12 -4.08 -0.19
CA TRP A 65 3.68 -4.26 -0.11
C TRP A 65 2.92 -3.26 -0.98
N ALA A 66 3.28 -1.98 -0.92
CA ALA A 66 2.67 -0.95 -1.76
C ALA A 66 2.89 -1.27 -3.26
N ARG A 67 4.10 -1.69 -3.63
CA ARG A 67 4.42 -2.14 -4.99
C ARG A 67 3.58 -3.34 -5.42
N GLY A 68 3.47 -4.35 -4.55
CA GLY A 68 2.66 -5.54 -4.83
C GLY A 68 1.23 -5.17 -5.19
N ASN A 69 0.64 -4.21 -4.46
CA ASN A 69 -0.70 -3.72 -4.74
C ASN A 69 -0.82 -3.02 -6.10
N SER A 70 0.14 -2.15 -6.47
CA SER A 70 0.15 -1.54 -7.81
C SER A 70 0.20 -2.58 -8.92
N LEU A 71 1.14 -3.53 -8.81
CA LEU A 71 1.31 -4.59 -9.81
C LEU A 71 0.07 -5.44 -9.93
N PHE A 72 -0.58 -5.75 -8.81
CA PHE A 72 -1.81 -6.53 -8.82
C PHE A 72 -2.96 -5.82 -9.56
N MET A 73 -3.13 -4.51 -9.34
CA MET A 73 -4.12 -3.72 -10.10
C MET A 73 -3.79 -3.70 -11.60
N ASP A 74 -2.52 -3.48 -11.96
CA ASP A 74 -2.07 -3.46 -13.35
C ASP A 74 -2.29 -4.83 -14.04
N ASP A 75 -1.98 -5.93 -13.35
CA ASP A 75 -2.18 -7.30 -13.85
C ASP A 75 -3.66 -7.63 -14.03
N LEU A 76 -4.53 -7.17 -13.12
CA LEU A 76 -5.99 -7.30 -13.27
C LEU A 76 -6.48 -6.55 -14.51
N ILE A 77 -6.10 -5.28 -14.67
CA ILE A 77 -6.47 -4.48 -15.85
C ILE A 77 -5.94 -5.15 -17.12
N ALA A 78 -4.67 -5.55 -17.14
CA ALA A 78 -4.04 -6.19 -18.30
C ALA A 78 -4.72 -7.52 -18.66
N GLY A 79 -5.05 -8.35 -17.66
CA GLY A 79 -5.76 -9.61 -17.83
C GLY A 79 -7.17 -9.44 -18.40
N ILE A 80 -7.93 -8.46 -17.88
CA ILE A 80 -9.24 -8.09 -18.39
C ILE A 80 -9.09 -7.59 -19.83
N ARG A 81 -8.16 -6.67 -20.11
CA ARG A 81 -7.97 -6.05 -21.43
C ARG A 81 -7.51 -7.01 -22.51
N ARG A 82 -6.77 -8.04 -22.14
CA ARG A 82 -6.38 -9.11 -23.07
C ARG A 82 -7.60 -9.88 -23.60
N SER A 83 -8.64 -10.00 -22.77
CA SER A 83 -9.87 -10.74 -23.11
C SER A 83 -10.98 -9.81 -23.63
N PHE A 84 -10.99 -8.57 -23.16
CA PHE A 84 -11.98 -7.54 -23.45
C PHE A 84 -11.27 -6.22 -23.78
N PRO A 85 -10.99 -5.94 -25.06
CA PRO A 85 -10.35 -4.70 -25.47
C PRO A 85 -11.07 -3.44 -24.95
N THR A 86 -10.35 -2.31 -24.90
CA THR A 86 -10.91 -1.00 -24.47
C THR A 86 -12.19 -0.65 -25.23
N GLY A 87 -13.19 -0.13 -24.51
CA GLY A 87 -14.53 0.15 -25.05
C GLY A 87 -15.48 -1.06 -25.15
N THR A 88 -15.06 -2.29 -24.80
CA THR A 88 -15.95 -3.45 -24.77
C THR A 88 -17.02 -3.29 -23.69
N VAL A 89 -18.29 -3.48 -24.05
CA VAL A 89 -19.39 -3.58 -23.09
C VAL A 89 -19.58 -5.03 -22.68
N ALA A 90 -19.57 -5.30 -21.38
CA ALA A 90 -19.78 -6.63 -20.83
C ALA A 90 -20.53 -6.58 -19.50
N ASN A 91 -21.36 -7.58 -19.24
CA ASN A 91 -21.98 -7.81 -17.93
C ASN A 91 -22.06 -9.32 -17.72
N ILE A 92 -21.06 -9.86 -17.02
CA ILE A 92 -20.79 -11.29 -16.90
C ILE A 92 -20.87 -11.66 -15.43
N THR A 93 -21.54 -12.77 -15.13
CA THR A 93 -21.53 -13.44 -13.83
C THR A 93 -21.16 -14.90 -14.04
N LEU A 94 -20.07 -15.35 -13.42
CA LEU A 94 -19.60 -16.73 -13.46
C LEU A 94 -19.62 -17.29 -12.03
N ALA A 95 -20.48 -18.28 -11.79
CA ALA A 95 -20.52 -18.98 -10.51
C ALA A 95 -19.39 -20.02 -10.38
N ASN A 96 -19.09 -20.40 -9.14
CA ASN A 96 -18.24 -21.55 -8.79
C ASN A 96 -16.83 -21.53 -9.40
N GLN A 97 -16.22 -20.35 -9.50
CA GLN A 97 -14.84 -20.19 -9.92
C GLN A 97 -13.90 -20.52 -8.76
N ASN A 98 -13.00 -21.49 -8.94
CA ASN A 98 -12.06 -21.89 -7.90
C ASN A 98 -10.80 -21.01 -7.92
N PHE A 99 -10.51 -20.35 -6.80
CA PHE A 99 -9.27 -19.63 -6.56
C PHE A 99 -8.71 -20.03 -5.19
N ASN A 100 -7.45 -20.46 -5.11
CA ASN A 100 -6.78 -20.89 -3.87
C ASN A 100 -7.57 -21.93 -3.05
N GLY A 101 -8.26 -22.86 -3.72
CA GLY A 101 -9.08 -23.87 -3.05
C GLY A 101 -10.42 -23.36 -2.53
N GLN A 102 -10.74 -22.08 -2.73
CA GLN A 102 -12.02 -21.45 -2.39
C GLN A 102 -12.88 -21.25 -3.65
N SER A 103 -14.20 -21.26 -3.48
CA SER A 103 -15.15 -21.06 -4.57
C SER A 103 -15.73 -19.64 -4.53
N TYR A 104 -15.74 -18.97 -5.68
CA TYR A 104 -16.24 -17.62 -5.84
C TYR A 104 -17.24 -17.48 -6.98
N THR A 105 -18.17 -16.56 -6.80
CA THR A 105 -18.93 -15.94 -7.89
C THR A 105 -18.15 -14.73 -8.39
N LEU A 106 -17.74 -14.79 -9.66
CA LEU A 106 -17.05 -13.70 -10.35
C LEU A 106 -18.08 -12.84 -11.06
N ARG A 107 -18.03 -11.52 -10.86
CA ARG A 107 -18.83 -10.54 -11.60
C ARG A 107 -17.91 -9.57 -12.32
N LEU A 108 -18.20 -9.31 -13.60
CA LEU A 108 -17.47 -8.37 -14.43
C LEU A 108 -18.45 -7.49 -15.19
N LYS A 109 -18.38 -6.18 -14.96
CA LYS A 109 -19.12 -5.17 -15.69
C LYS A 109 -18.12 -4.25 -16.37
N LEU A 110 -18.19 -4.15 -17.69
CA LEU A 110 -17.33 -3.28 -18.49
C LEU A 110 -18.18 -2.31 -19.26
N ASN A 111 -17.82 -1.02 -19.26
CA ASN A 111 -18.50 0.05 -19.98
C ASN A 111 -20.04 0.03 -19.82
N SER A 112 -20.54 -0.49 -18.69
CA SER A 112 -21.98 -0.68 -18.47
C SER A 112 -22.66 0.53 -17.83
N GLY A 113 -21.88 1.56 -17.45
CA GLY A 113 -22.32 2.73 -16.71
C GLY A 113 -21.96 2.70 -15.22
N ASN A 114 -22.14 3.87 -14.57
CA ASN A 114 -21.62 4.27 -13.25
C ASN A 114 -21.79 3.23 -12.14
N VAL A 115 -20.73 2.48 -11.87
CA VAL A 115 -20.52 1.85 -10.56
C VAL A 115 -19.85 2.88 -9.65
N SER A 116 -20.34 3.03 -8.44
CA SER A 116 -19.77 4.00 -7.49
C SER A 116 -19.08 3.31 -6.34
N TYR A 117 -17.93 3.86 -5.94
CA TYR A 117 -17.26 3.53 -4.69
C TYR A 117 -16.80 4.82 -4.03
N GLN A 118 -16.80 4.90 -2.71
CA GLN A 118 -16.23 6.02 -1.97
C GLN A 118 -14.90 5.60 -1.37
N PRO A 119 -13.76 5.92 -2.01
CA PRO A 119 -12.45 5.71 -1.42
C PRO A 119 -12.34 6.40 -0.06
N SER A 120 -11.61 5.81 0.88
CA SER A 120 -11.33 6.40 2.19
C SER A 120 -10.66 7.78 2.09
N THR A 121 -10.04 8.07 0.94
CA THR A 121 -9.42 9.37 0.63
C THR A 121 -10.40 10.44 0.16
N LEU A 122 -11.65 10.11 -0.20
CA LEU A 122 -12.60 11.05 -0.79
C LEU A 122 -13.79 11.33 0.14
N GLY A 123 -14.21 12.59 0.20
CA GLY A 123 -15.41 13.00 0.93
C GLY A 123 -16.73 12.58 0.27
N ASN A 124 -16.70 12.24 -1.02
CA ASN A 124 -17.87 11.81 -1.81
C ASN A 124 -17.54 10.55 -2.63
N PRO A 125 -18.55 9.77 -3.05
CA PRO A 125 -18.35 8.66 -3.98
C PRO A 125 -17.76 9.13 -5.32
N ALA A 126 -16.84 8.32 -5.85
CA ALA A 126 -16.34 8.41 -7.21
C ALA A 126 -17.08 7.40 -8.10
N PHE A 127 -17.11 7.66 -9.40
CA PHE A 127 -17.85 6.86 -10.38
C PHE A 127 -16.90 6.27 -11.42
N TYR A 128 -16.99 4.96 -11.58
CA TYR A 128 -16.10 4.21 -12.45
C TYR A 128 -16.89 3.60 -13.61
N THR A 129 -16.19 3.45 -14.73
CA THR A 129 -16.75 2.85 -15.95
C THR A 129 -16.78 1.32 -15.92
N ASN A 130 -15.92 0.70 -15.11
CA ASN A 130 -15.77 -0.75 -15.03
C ASN A 130 -15.75 -1.27 -13.59
N PHE A 131 -16.16 -2.51 -13.42
CA PHE A 131 -16.21 -3.22 -12.14
C PHE A 131 -15.87 -4.70 -12.29
N PHE A 132 -15.08 -5.20 -11.36
CA PHE A 132 -14.79 -6.62 -11.18
C PHE A 132 -14.98 -7.00 -9.71
N GLU A 133 -15.64 -8.11 -9.42
CA GLU A 133 -15.85 -8.62 -8.07
C GLU A 133 -15.63 -10.12 -7.99
N LEU A 134 -15.03 -10.53 -6.87
CA LEU A 134 -15.01 -11.91 -6.39
C LEU A 134 -15.80 -11.95 -5.09
N ARG A 135 -16.91 -12.69 -5.12
CA ARG A 135 -17.79 -12.90 -3.97
C ARG A 135 -17.72 -14.36 -3.56
N SER A 136 -17.48 -14.61 -2.28
CA SER A 136 -17.39 -15.98 -1.76
C SER A 136 -18.72 -16.70 -2.00
N SER A 137 -18.66 -17.89 -2.61
CA SER A 137 -19.87 -18.67 -2.91
C SER A 137 -20.51 -19.27 -1.65
N SER A 138 -19.80 -19.34 -0.51
CA SER A 138 -20.31 -19.97 0.71
C SER A 138 -21.16 -19.04 1.57
N ASP A 139 -20.85 -17.74 1.59
CA ASP A 139 -21.50 -16.75 2.46
C ASP A 139 -21.96 -15.48 1.71
N ASP A 140 -21.80 -15.45 0.39
CA ASP A 140 -22.16 -14.35 -0.50
C ASP A 140 -21.53 -13.00 -0.11
N GLN A 141 -20.40 -13.03 0.60
CA GLN A 141 -19.67 -11.83 0.99
C GLN A 141 -18.55 -11.50 -0.01
N PRO A 142 -18.31 -10.22 -0.31
CA PRO A 142 -17.19 -9.82 -1.16
C PRO A 142 -15.85 -10.23 -0.53
N ALA A 143 -14.95 -10.79 -1.34
CA ALA A 143 -13.56 -11.00 -1.01
C ALA A 143 -12.65 -9.97 -1.69
N LEU A 144 -13.04 -9.53 -2.88
CA LEU A 144 -12.36 -8.51 -3.67
C LEU A 144 -13.38 -7.75 -4.54
N GLN A 145 -13.22 -6.43 -4.59
CA GLN A 145 -13.93 -5.55 -5.51
C GLN A 145 -12.93 -4.60 -6.16
N PHE A 146 -13.05 -4.41 -7.47
CA PHE A 146 -12.17 -3.56 -8.23
C PHE A 146 -13.00 -2.67 -9.14
N PHE A 147 -12.91 -1.36 -8.93
CA PHE A 147 -13.60 -0.34 -9.70
C PHE A 147 -12.53 0.45 -10.45
N PHE A 148 -12.70 0.66 -11.75
CA PHE A 148 -11.65 1.29 -12.54
C PHE A 148 -12.18 1.97 -13.78
N ASP A 149 -11.52 3.06 -14.13
CA ASP A 149 -11.67 3.70 -15.43
C ASP A 149 -10.82 3.05 -16.50
N ASP A 150 -11.21 3.28 -17.76
CA ASP A 150 -10.45 2.81 -18.90
C ASP A 150 -9.00 3.32 -18.91
N ASN A 151 -8.79 4.54 -18.38
CA ASN A 151 -7.49 5.14 -18.17
C ASN A 151 -7.39 5.80 -16.79
N PRO A 152 -6.82 5.11 -15.77
CA PRO A 152 -6.64 5.67 -14.43
C PRO A 152 -5.68 6.89 -14.35
N ARG A 153 -4.97 7.19 -15.45
CA ARG A 153 -4.07 8.36 -15.57
C ARG A 153 -4.74 9.59 -16.19
N ASP A 154 -6.01 9.48 -16.58
CA ASP A 154 -6.77 10.64 -17.03
C ASP A 154 -7.14 11.51 -15.82
N ALA A 155 -6.70 12.76 -15.81
CA ALA A 155 -6.99 13.72 -14.74
C ALA A 155 -8.48 14.11 -14.66
N SER A 156 -9.26 13.79 -15.71
CA SER A 156 -10.70 13.96 -15.73
C SER A 156 -11.49 12.73 -15.23
N GLY A 157 -10.81 11.60 -15.04
CA GLY A 157 -11.39 10.37 -14.50
C GLY A 157 -11.28 10.26 -12.98
N ASP A 158 -11.97 9.27 -12.42
CA ASP A 158 -11.98 8.97 -10.99
C ASP A 158 -10.90 7.94 -10.61
N GLY A 159 -10.27 7.31 -11.60
CA GLY A 159 -9.07 6.50 -11.42
C GLY A 159 -9.37 5.01 -11.28
N ALA A 160 -8.73 4.35 -10.32
CA ALA A 160 -8.97 2.95 -10.00
C ALA A 160 -8.87 2.70 -8.51
N VAL A 161 -9.80 1.91 -7.96
CA VAL A 161 -9.84 1.49 -6.56
C VAL A 161 -10.03 -0.01 -6.45
N LEU A 162 -9.12 -0.66 -5.74
CA LEU A 162 -9.16 -2.07 -5.41
C LEU A 162 -9.38 -2.23 -3.89
N VAL A 163 -10.39 -3.01 -3.52
CA VAL A 163 -10.74 -3.31 -2.14
C VAL A 163 -10.72 -4.81 -1.96
N TYR A 164 -10.03 -5.32 -0.94
CA TYR A 164 -9.94 -6.77 -0.72
C TYR A 164 -9.67 -7.14 0.74
N GLN A 165 -9.95 -8.40 1.09
CA GLN A 165 -9.69 -8.96 2.41
C GLN A 165 -8.88 -10.25 2.27
N LEU A 166 -7.66 -10.27 2.84
CA LEU A 166 -6.71 -11.38 2.68
C LEU A 166 -7.25 -12.71 3.20
N SER A 167 -7.85 -12.71 4.40
CA SER A 167 -8.46 -13.92 4.98
C SER A 167 -9.61 -14.49 4.15
N ARG A 168 -10.24 -13.70 3.28
CA ARG A 168 -11.27 -14.19 2.36
C ARG A 168 -10.73 -14.71 1.04
N LEU A 169 -9.54 -14.26 0.61
CA LEU A 169 -8.88 -14.70 -0.63
C LEU A 169 -8.03 -15.95 -0.46
N ASP A 170 -7.44 -16.13 0.73
CA ASP A 170 -6.67 -17.32 1.10
C ASP A 170 -6.72 -17.49 2.64
N PRO A 171 -7.79 -18.10 3.18
CA PRO A 171 -8.01 -18.24 4.62
C PRO A 171 -6.96 -19.12 5.31
N THR A 172 -6.38 -20.09 4.58
CA THR A 172 -5.36 -20.98 5.14
C THR A 172 -4.07 -20.23 5.41
N ARG A 173 -3.65 -19.35 4.50
CA ARG A 173 -2.45 -18.54 4.66
C ARG A 173 -2.66 -17.35 5.60
N TRP A 174 -3.85 -16.74 5.57
CA TRP A 174 -4.14 -15.46 6.23
C TRP A 174 -5.17 -15.57 7.35
N ALA A 175 -5.11 -16.67 8.11
CA ALA A 175 -5.97 -16.86 9.27
C ALA A 175 -5.85 -15.67 10.24
N GLY A 176 -6.99 -15.06 10.58
CA GLY A 176 -7.08 -13.91 11.48
C GLY A 176 -6.77 -12.54 10.87
N ALA A 177 -6.35 -12.47 9.60
CA ALA A 177 -6.15 -11.21 8.89
C ALA A 177 -7.49 -10.62 8.41
N THR A 178 -8.24 -10.02 9.33
CA THR A 178 -9.57 -9.48 9.05
C THR A 178 -9.53 -8.08 8.44
N ALA A 179 -8.35 -7.48 8.27
CA ALA A 179 -8.20 -6.18 7.63
C ALA A 179 -8.83 -6.13 6.24
N ILE A 180 -9.59 -5.07 5.99
CA ILE A 180 -9.98 -4.69 4.63
C ILE A 180 -8.93 -3.70 4.13
N ILE A 181 -8.36 -3.99 2.98
CA ILE A 181 -7.32 -3.20 2.32
C ILE A 181 -7.93 -2.48 1.13
N GLU A 182 -7.64 -1.20 1.00
CA GLU A 182 -8.02 -0.33 -0.11
C GLU A 182 -6.75 0.18 -0.80
N SER A 183 -6.66 0.02 -2.11
CA SER A 183 -5.65 0.62 -2.97
C SER A 183 -6.35 1.57 -3.92
N TYR A 184 -6.10 2.87 -3.78
CA TYR A 184 -6.68 3.90 -4.64
C TYR A 184 -5.59 4.59 -5.45
N VAL A 185 -5.81 4.66 -6.76
CA VAL A 185 -4.88 5.21 -7.73
C VAL A 185 -5.60 6.23 -8.59
N VAL A 186 -5.08 7.44 -8.65
CA VAL A 186 -5.67 8.53 -9.43
C VAL A 186 -4.62 9.51 -9.91
N GLN A 187 -4.85 10.13 -11.06
CA GLN A 187 -4.08 11.29 -11.50
C GLN A 187 -4.66 12.56 -10.84
N PRO A 188 -3.97 13.15 -9.85
CA PRO A 188 -4.47 14.34 -9.19
C PRO A 188 -4.31 15.59 -10.06
N VAL A 189 -5.04 16.63 -9.71
CA VAL A 189 -4.70 18.02 -10.04
C VAL A 189 -4.40 18.76 -8.74
N VAL A 190 -3.18 19.27 -8.60
CA VAL A 190 -2.72 19.99 -7.40
C VAL A 190 -2.20 21.37 -7.81
N THR A 191 -2.65 22.40 -7.10
CA THR A 191 -2.25 23.79 -7.34
C THR A 191 -0.99 24.16 -6.55
N GLY A 192 -0.12 24.98 -7.15
CA GLY A 192 1.12 25.41 -6.50
C GLY A 192 2.26 24.38 -6.52
N PHE A 193 2.07 23.21 -7.14
CA PHE A 193 3.10 22.18 -7.31
C PHE A 193 3.22 21.79 -8.79
N SER A 194 4.45 21.79 -9.32
CA SER A 194 4.70 21.49 -10.74
C SER A 194 4.68 19.98 -11.02
N ASN A 195 3.93 19.57 -12.06
CA ASN A 195 3.95 18.24 -12.69
C ASN A 195 3.88 17.06 -11.72
N GLN A 196 2.88 17.07 -10.84
CA GLN A 196 2.60 15.95 -9.96
C GLN A 196 2.11 14.76 -10.79
N GLY A 197 2.80 13.62 -10.68
CA GLY A 197 2.41 12.40 -11.37
C GLY A 197 1.27 11.67 -10.65
N LEU A 198 1.15 10.38 -10.95
CA LEU A 198 0.14 9.50 -10.37
C LEU A 198 0.27 9.49 -8.84
N ILE A 199 -0.87 9.53 -8.13
CA ILE A 199 -0.91 9.31 -6.69
C ILE A 199 -1.49 7.94 -6.43
N GLN A 200 -0.86 7.22 -5.51
CA GLN A 200 -1.31 5.91 -5.06
C GLN A 200 -1.39 5.91 -3.55
N THR A 201 -2.58 5.67 -3.02
CA THR A 201 -2.83 5.60 -1.59
C THR A 201 -3.32 4.21 -1.24
N TYR A 202 -2.63 3.56 -0.31
CA TYR A 202 -2.99 2.25 0.21
C TYR A 202 -3.35 2.40 1.66
N SER A 203 -4.56 2.00 2.02
CA SER A 203 -5.05 2.06 3.39
C SER A 203 -5.54 0.70 3.83
N TRP A 204 -5.44 0.40 5.12
CA TRP A 204 -6.12 -0.75 5.69
C TRP A 204 -6.68 -0.43 7.07
N LYS A 205 -7.72 -1.15 7.46
CA LYS A 205 -8.30 -1.12 8.80
C LYS A 205 -8.59 -2.54 9.28
N GLY A 206 -8.07 -2.87 10.46
CA GLY A 206 -8.18 -4.15 11.14
C GLY A 206 -6.86 -4.93 11.20
N PRO A 207 -6.84 -6.06 11.94
CA PRO A 207 -5.71 -6.96 12.05
C PRO A 207 -5.21 -7.51 10.71
N LEU A 208 -3.90 -7.51 10.52
CA LEU A 208 -3.23 -8.07 9.33
C LEU A 208 -2.81 -9.54 9.51
N GLY A 209 -2.97 -10.11 10.71
CA GLY A 209 -2.59 -11.48 10.99
C GLY A 209 -3.08 -11.97 12.35
N SER A 210 -2.76 -13.23 12.66
CA SER A 210 -3.12 -13.88 13.91
C SER A 210 -1.99 -13.94 14.94
N ASP A 211 -0.76 -13.60 14.57
CA ASP A 211 0.33 -13.40 15.53
C ASP A 211 0.14 -12.10 16.34
N ALA A 212 0.91 -11.95 17.42
CA ALA A 212 0.77 -10.83 18.35
C ALA A 212 0.92 -9.46 17.65
N LEU A 213 1.90 -9.32 16.75
CA LEU A 213 2.15 -8.09 16.01
C LEU A 213 1.03 -7.81 14.99
N GLY A 214 0.61 -8.84 14.24
CA GLY A 214 -0.45 -8.76 13.25
C GLY A 214 -1.82 -8.43 13.84
N ARG A 215 -2.05 -8.76 15.13
CA ARG A 215 -3.25 -8.36 15.89
C ARG A 215 -3.15 -6.95 16.45
N ASP A 216 -1.95 -6.49 16.81
CA ASP A 216 -1.75 -5.15 17.38
C ASP A 216 -1.75 -4.06 16.30
N VAL A 217 -1.32 -4.39 15.07
CA VAL A 217 -1.49 -3.51 13.90
C VAL A 217 -2.97 -3.33 13.60
N ASP A 218 -3.45 -2.09 13.68
CA ASP A 218 -4.88 -1.78 13.48
C ASP A 218 -5.13 -1.00 12.19
N THR A 219 -4.34 0.03 11.91
CA THR A 219 -4.61 0.92 10.78
C THR A 219 -3.31 1.33 10.14
N GLY A 220 -3.30 1.45 8.83
CA GLY A 220 -2.16 2.04 8.18
C GLY A 220 -2.53 2.69 6.88
N ARG A 221 -1.68 3.63 6.49
CA ARG A 221 -1.76 4.34 5.23
C ARG A 221 -0.37 4.51 4.65
N VAL A 222 -0.25 4.21 3.37
CA VAL A 222 0.92 4.45 2.54
C VAL A 222 0.52 5.35 1.38
N ILE A 223 1.34 6.33 1.07
CA ILE A 223 1.15 7.26 -0.04
C ILE A 223 2.42 7.27 -0.89
N LEU A 224 2.22 7.07 -2.19
CA LEU A 224 3.25 7.19 -3.22
C LEU A 224 2.90 8.39 -4.10
N GLU A 225 3.88 9.26 -4.33
CA GLU A 225 3.73 10.40 -5.23
C GLU A 225 4.99 10.58 -6.10
N GLU A 226 4.79 10.76 -7.40
CA GLU A 226 5.85 11.22 -8.30
C GLU A 226 5.94 12.76 -8.22
N MET A 227 7.12 13.27 -7.89
CA MET A 227 7.40 14.70 -7.71
C MET A 227 8.47 15.21 -8.69
N ASP A 228 8.64 16.53 -8.71
CA ASP A 228 9.77 17.22 -9.35
C ASP A 228 9.87 16.92 -10.85
N ASN A 229 8.75 17.05 -11.58
CA ASN A 229 8.63 16.65 -12.98
C ASN A 229 8.86 15.14 -13.22
N ARG A 230 8.48 14.29 -12.24
CA ARG A 230 8.56 12.83 -12.30
C ARG A 230 9.99 12.28 -12.29
N THR A 231 10.93 12.99 -11.68
CA THR A 231 12.32 12.53 -11.49
C THR A 231 12.57 12.00 -10.07
N VAL A 232 11.65 12.27 -9.14
CA VAL A 232 11.73 11.81 -7.75
C VAL A 232 10.46 11.07 -7.39
N PHE A 233 10.62 9.91 -6.77
CA PHE A 233 9.54 9.16 -6.16
C PHE A 233 9.55 9.39 -4.66
N CYS A 234 8.43 9.83 -4.11
CA CYS A 234 8.28 10.07 -2.69
C CYS A 234 7.28 9.08 -2.09
N PHE A 235 7.64 8.59 -0.91
CA PHE A 235 6.84 7.69 -0.11
C PHE A 235 6.62 8.31 1.25
N LYS A 236 5.39 8.22 1.76
CA LYS A 236 5.06 8.50 3.17
C LYS A 236 4.18 7.38 3.71
N SER A 237 4.36 7.02 4.97
CA SER A 237 3.41 6.13 5.63
C SER A 237 3.25 6.42 7.11
N VAL A 238 2.07 6.05 7.60
CA VAL A 238 1.78 5.90 9.02
C VAL A 238 1.19 4.51 9.23
N VAL A 239 1.63 3.81 10.27
CA VAL A 239 1.00 2.59 10.76
C VAL A 239 0.76 2.71 12.25
N SER A 240 -0.47 2.44 12.68
CA SER A 240 -0.90 2.51 14.06
C SER A 240 -0.95 1.13 14.71
N PHE A 241 -0.49 1.07 15.94
CA PHE A 241 -0.46 -0.12 16.79
C PHE A 241 -1.29 0.13 18.05
N GLY A 242 -2.08 -0.86 18.47
CA GLY A 242 -2.95 -0.76 19.65
C GLY A 242 -2.20 -0.39 20.92
N GLY A 243 -0.92 -0.77 21.04
CA GLY A 243 -0.11 -0.53 22.23
C GLY A 243 -0.58 -1.35 23.42
N THR A 244 -1.30 -2.45 23.15
CA THR A 244 -1.90 -3.36 24.14
C THR A 244 -1.29 -4.76 24.07
N THR A 245 -0.20 -4.90 23.34
CA THR A 245 0.49 -6.18 23.11
C THR A 245 1.88 -6.08 23.67
N ASP A 246 2.34 -7.08 24.42
CA ASP A 246 3.71 -7.16 24.96
C ASP A 246 4.76 -7.26 23.82
N LEU A 247 5.06 -6.14 23.16
CA LEU A 247 6.06 -6.07 22.08
C LEU A 247 7.49 -6.08 22.63
N VAL A 248 7.66 -5.81 23.93
CA VAL A 248 8.92 -5.90 24.66
C VAL A 248 8.78 -6.97 25.77
N PRO A 249 9.78 -7.87 25.95
CA PRO A 249 9.74 -8.83 27.05
C PRO A 249 9.66 -8.16 28.42
N ILE A 250 8.73 -8.59 29.27
CA ILE A 250 8.55 -8.05 30.62
C ILE A 250 9.43 -8.81 31.62
N ASN A 251 10.44 -8.13 32.17
CA ASN A 251 11.35 -8.62 33.21
C ASN A 251 11.80 -7.46 34.12
N ALA A 252 12.59 -7.75 35.17
CA ALA A 252 13.02 -6.73 36.11
C ALA A 252 13.75 -5.53 35.46
N GLY A 253 14.51 -5.77 34.39
CA GLY A 253 15.21 -4.73 33.63
C GLY A 253 14.25 -3.84 32.84
N THR A 254 13.29 -4.43 32.13
CA THR A 254 12.31 -3.66 31.35
C THR A 254 11.27 -2.97 32.25
N GLN A 255 10.95 -3.56 33.40
CA GLN A 255 10.13 -2.92 34.43
C GLN A 255 10.79 -1.68 35.03
N ALA A 256 12.12 -1.72 35.28
CA ALA A 256 12.87 -0.55 35.73
C ALA A 256 12.87 0.61 34.72
N LEU A 257 12.60 0.29 33.45
CA LEU A 257 12.49 1.23 32.33
C LEU A 257 11.04 1.71 32.10
N GLY A 258 10.10 1.29 32.95
CA GLY A 258 8.70 1.69 32.91
C GLY A 258 7.79 0.76 32.12
N TYR A 259 8.28 -0.39 31.63
CA TYR A 259 7.44 -1.35 30.94
C TYR A 259 6.56 -2.15 31.91
N ALA A 260 5.30 -2.32 31.56
CA ALA A 260 4.35 -3.21 32.18
C ALA A 260 3.70 -4.11 31.12
N HIS A 261 2.94 -5.11 31.55
CA HIS A 261 2.16 -5.94 30.62
C HIS A 261 1.16 -5.11 29.81
N ASN A 262 0.86 -5.60 28.62
CA ASN A 262 0.02 -5.02 27.58
C ASN A 262 0.53 -3.65 27.12
N GLN A 263 1.81 -3.56 26.78
CA GLN A 263 2.43 -2.32 26.30
C GLN A 263 3.22 -2.55 25.01
N GLY A 264 3.09 -1.59 24.08
CA GLY A 264 3.80 -1.58 22.81
C GLY A 264 5.31 -1.34 22.93
N LEU A 265 5.89 -0.74 21.89
CA LEU A 265 7.32 -0.45 21.85
C LEU A 265 7.71 0.69 22.82
N CYS A 266 6.86 1.68 23.06
CA CYS A 266 7.05 2.71 24.06
C CYS A 266 6.45 2.27 25.41
N PRO A 267 7.11 2.55 26.55
CA PRO A 267 6.51 2.32 27.85
C PRO A 267 5.26 3.20 28.04
N GLY A 268 4.26 2.68 28.75
CA GLY A 268 2.99 3.38 29.00
C GLY A 268 1.84 2.92 28.10
N ALA A 269 0.63 3.38 28.43
CA ALA A 269 -0.57 3.03 27.68
C ALA A 269 -0.83 4.02 26.55
N GLY A 270 -1.16 3.50 25.37
CA GLY A 270 -1.57 4.33 24.25
C GLY A 270 -1.22 3.73 22.90
N ARG A 271 -1.97 4.18 21.90
CA ARG A 271 -1.70 3.85 20.50
C ARG A 271 -0.35 4.41 20.08
N GLU A 272 0.40 3.60 19.34
CA GLU A 272 1.69 3.98 18.77
C GLU A 272 1.56 4.18 17.27
N TYR A 273 2.36 5.07 16.72
CA TYR A 273 2.36 5.43 15.31
C TYR A 273 3.78 5.33 14.78
N TYR A 274 4.00 4.33 13.94
CA TYR A 274 5.22 4.24 13.16
C TYR A 274 5.08 5.10 11.91
N LYS A 275 6.02 6.02 11.73
CA LYS A 275 6.05 6.99 10.63
C LYS A 275 7.25 6.72 9.75
N LEU A 276 7.07 6.91 8.46
CA LEU A 276 8.15 6.74 7.49
C LEU A 276 7.98 7.75 6.37
N ALA A 277 9.09 8.30 5.93
CA ALA A 277 9.19 8.98 4.66
C ALA A 277 10.48 8.58 3.95
N TYR A 278 10.43 8.41 2.63
CA TYR A 278 11.64 8.32 1.83
C TYR A 278 11.47 9.00 0.49
N SER A 279 12.59 9.43 -0.07
CA SER A 279 12.65 9.93 -1.44
C SER A 279 13.69 9.12 -2.22
N GLN A 280 13.32 8.77 -3.43
CA GLN A 280 14.10 7.95 -4.34
C GLN A 280 14.33 8.72 -5.63
N LYS A 281 15.57 8.72 -6.11
CA LYS A 281 15.88 9.14 -7.47
C LYS A 281 15.31 8.14 -8.47
N LEU A 282 14.68 8.63 -9.53
CA LEU A 282 14.16 7.80 -10.62
C LEU A 282 15.18 7.59 -11.75
N ASP A 283 16.36 8.19 -11.62
CA ASP A 283 17.51 8.01 -12.50
C ASP A 283 18.69 7.32 -11.78
N GLY A 284 19.64 6.80 -12.56
CA GLY A 284 20.87 6.18 -12.05
C GLY A 284 20.63 4.94 -11.19
N SER A 285 21.36 4.84 -10.07
CA SER A 285 21.34 3.68 -9.14
C SER A 285 20.09 3.60 -8.25
N LEU A 286 19.07 4.44 -8.52
CA LEU A 286 17.83 4.49 -7.76
C LEU A 286 18.04 4.77 -6.26
N ASN A 287 19.06 5.58 -5.95
CA ASN A 287 19.45 5.88 -4.58
C ASN A 287 18.29 6.49 -3.77
N VAL A 288 18.10 5.98 -2.56
CA VAL A 288 17.01 6.29 -1.64
C VAL A 288 17.57 6.77 -0.32
N THR A 289 16.95 7.84 0.19
CA THR A 289 17.16 8.31 1.55
C THR A 289 15.84 8.25 2.29
N ALA A 290 15.84 7.55 3.42
CA ALA A 290 14.68 7.34 4.26
C ALA A 290 14.86 7.91 5.66
N LYS A 291 13.76 8.32 6.28
CA LYS A 291 13.67 8.76 7.66
C LYS A 291 12.46 8.10 8.31
N ALA A 292 12.64 7.51 9.48
CA ALA A 292 11.60 6.82 10.24
C ALA A 292 11.38 7.48 11.61
N GLY A 293 10.19 7.25 12.18
CA GLY A 293 9.83 7.68 13.52
C GLY A 293 8.83 6.77 14.21
N LEU A 294 8.74 6.93 15.52
CA LEU A 294 7.84 6.20 16.40
C LEU A 294 7.33 7.18 17.47
N GLU A 295 6.04 7.46 17.43
CA GLU A 295 5.39 8.31 18.43
C GLU A 295 4.29 7.54 19.16
N GLN A 296 4.08 7.88 20.43
CA GLN A 296 2.99 7.36 21.24
C GLN A 296 1.97 8.49 21.45
N LEU A 297 0.67 8.18 21.37
CA LEU A 297 -0.46 9.11 21.56
C LEU A 297 -0.60 10.25 20.54
N ALA A 298 0.41 10.54 19.72
CA ALA A 298 0.43 11.64 18.75
C ALA A 298 1.07 11.25 17.41
N ILE A 299 0.77 12.04 16.38
CA ILE A 299 1.52 12.09 15.12
C ILE A 299 1.87 13.55 14.88
N THR A 300 3.13 13.90 15.12
CA THR A 300 3.61 15.29 15.10
C THR A 300 4.52 15.52 13.89
N SER A 301 4.33 16.65 13.20
CA SER A 301 5.20 17.05 12.08
C SER A 301 6.66 17.13 12.53
N GLY A 302 7.56 16.49 11.78
CA GLY A 302 9.01 16.55 11.97
C GLY A 302 9.58 15.82 13.19
N GLN A 303 8.74 15.53 14.17
CA GLN A 303 9.10 14.75 15.36
C GLN A 303 9.44 13.31 14.94
N ALA A 304 10.63 12.84 15.28
CA ALA A 304 10.95 11.43 15.02
C ALA A 304 10.46 10.52 16.15
N ILE A 305 10.62 10.92 17.42
CA ILE A 305 10.42 10.01 18.56
C ILE A 305 9.89 10.74 19.80
N THR A 306 8.96 10.12 20.52
CA THR A 306 8.45 10.62 21.82
C THR A 306 8.94 9.81 23.04
N CYS A 307 9.43 8.57 22.88
CA CYS A 307 9.85 7.68 23.97
C CYS A 307 11.36 7.29 23.90
N ASN A 308 12.19 8.23 23.43
CA ASN A 308 13.56 8.01 22.94
C ASN A 308 14.53 7.35 23.96
N ALA A 309 14.50 7.78 25.22
CA ALA A 309 15.46 7.32 26.23
C ALA A 309 15.30 5.83 26.58
N THR A 310 14.09 5.28 26.42
CA THR A 310 13.77 3.91 26.78
C THR A 310 13.84 2.98 25.58
N VAL A 311 13.28 3.38 24.44
CA VAL A 311 13.28 2.56 23.21
C VAL A 311 14.68 2.33 22.67
N ASN A 312 15.58 3.32 22.77
CA ASN A 312 16.96 3.17 22.30
C ASN A 312 17.77 2.07 22.99
N GLN A 313 17.30 1.56 24.14
CA GLN A 313 17.91 0.43 24.81
C GLN A 313 17.58 -0.91 24.12
N PHE A 314 16.52 -0.97 23.32
CA PHE A 314 16.02 -2.17 22.64
C PHE A 314 16.11 -2.07 21.12
N VAL A 315 15.81 -0.89 20.58
CA VAL A 315 15.86 -0.56 19.17
C VAL A 315 16.57 0.77 19.08
N ASN A 316 17.80 0.80 18.54
CA ASN A 316 18.50 2.06 18.29
C ASN A 316 17.74 2.85 17.22
N PHE A 317 16.83 3.68 17.70
CA PHE A 317 15.92 4.49 16.94
C PHE A 317 16.39 5.91 17.20
N THR A 318 17.42 6.33 16.51
CA THR A 318 17.89 7.73 16.56
C THR A 318 17.39 8.41 15.28
N PRO A 319 16.95 9.70 15.28
CA PRO A 319 16.56 10.43 14.07
C PRO A 319 17.75 10.55 13.11
N THR A 320 17.95 9.50 12.34
CA THR A 320 19.06 9.29 11.43
C THR A 320 18.50 8.74 10.14
N TYR A 321 19.28 8.86 9.08
CA TYR A 321 18.86 8.46 7.75
C TYR A 321 19.28 7.02 7.46
N GLY A 322 18.37 6.30 6.81
CA GLY A 322 18.68 5.06 6.12
C GLY A 322 18.98 5.37 4.65
N LEU A 323 20.08 4.82 4.14
CA LEU A 323 20.46 4.92 2.74
C LEU A 323 20.26 3.56 2.08
N PHE A 324 19.61 3.55 0.93
CA PHE A 324 19.39 2.33 0.15
C PHE A 324 19.67 2.57 -1.32
N ASP A 325 20.15 1.54 -2.00
CA ASP A 325 20.29 1.51 -3.45
C ASP A 325 19.57 0.28 -4.00
N PHE A 326 19.73 0.02 -5.29
CA PHE A 326 19.22 -1.17 -5.94
C PHE A 326 19.58 -2.51 -5.24
N ASN A 327 20.73 -2.59 -4.58
CA ASN A 327 21.21 -3.79 -3.91
C ASN A 327 20.69 -3.93 -2.47
N GLY A 328 19.99 -2.92 -1.95
CA GLY A 328 19.36 -2.95 -0.63
C GLY A 328 19.90 -1.87 0.30
N LEU A 329 20.02 -2.21 1.59
CA LEU A 329 20.52 -1.28 2.61
C LEU A 329 22.01 -1.00 2.37
N VAL A 330 22.34 0.28 2.20
CA VAL A 330 23.72 0.76 2.01
C VAL A 330 24.30 1.17 3.36
N ALA A 331 23.56 1.99 4.11
CA ALA A 331 23.98 2.46 5.42
C ALA A 331 22.76 2.82 6.29
N GLU A 332 22.92 2.68 7.59
CA GLU A 332 21.95 3.13 8.59
C GLU A 332 22.62 4.10 9.57
N GLY A 333 21.83 4.89 10.30
CA GLY A 333 22.41 5.80 11.29
C GLY A 333 23.10 7.03 10.67
N VAL A 334 22.90 7.31 9.38
CA VAL A 334 23.63 8.36 8.67
C VAL A 334 23.15 9.72 9.17
N THR A 335 24.09 10.63 9.45
CA THR A 335 23.77 12.01 9.84
C THR A 335 23.46 12.84 8.59
N ALA A 336 22.71 13.93 8.74
CA ALA A 336 22.27 14.76 7.60
C ALA A 336 23.44 15.20 6.68
N ASN A 337 24.57 15.58 7.28
CA ASN A 337 25.75 16.07 6.56
C ASN A 337 26.64 14.94 6.00
N ALA A 338 26.36 13.69 6.35
CA ALA A 338 27.10 12.51 5.89
C ALA A 338 26.38 11.78 4.74
N ILE A 339 25.24 12.29 4.26
CA ILE A 339 24.53 11.72 3.11
C ILE A 339 25.33 12.02 1.83
N PRO A 340 25.78 11.01 1.09
CA PRO A 340 26.49 11.22 -0.16
C PRO A 340 25.65 12.00 -1.19
N SER A 341 26.30 12.78 -2.06
CA SER A 341 25.62 13.67 -3.03
C SER A 341 24.78 12.93 -4.08
N ASP A 342 25.11 11.67 -4.35
CA ASP A 342 24.37 10.80 -5.24
C ASP A 342 23.07 10.28 -4.62
N PHE A 343 22.85 10.48 -3.32
CA PHE A 343 21.57 10.22 -2.63
C PHE A 343 20.71 11.49 -2.54
N ILE A 344 19.42 11.33 -2.18
CA ILE A 344 18.54 12.47 -1.90
C ILE A 344 18.98 13.13 -0.58
N GLN A 345 19.21 14.43 -0.62
CA GLN A 345 19.73 15.16 0.54
C GLN A 345 18.70 15.27 1.68
N ALA A 346 19.22 15.38 2.91
CA ALA A 346 18.44 15.38 4.14
C ALA A 346 17.27 16.38 4.13
N ASN A 347 17.52 17.62 3.72
CA ASN A 347 16.51 18.69 3.66
C ASN A 347 15.26 18.30 2.86
N ARG A 348 15.42 17.52 1.79
CA ARG A 348 14.29 17.06 0.95
C ARG A 348 13.48 15.97 1.64
N VAL A 349 14.15 15.05 2.34
CA VAL A 349 13.50 13.98 3.10
C VAL A 349 12.85 14.54 4.36
N ASP A 350 13.47 15.51 5.02
CA ASP A 350 12.91 16.23 6.16
C ASP A 350 11.62 16.95 5.76
N GLY A 351 11.63 17.73 4.68
CA GLY A 351 10.41 18.38 4.21
C GLY A 351 9.29 17.39 3.81
N LEU A 352 9.64 16.17 3.38
CA LEU A 352 8.67 15.10 3.13
C LEU A 352 8.15 14.49 4.43
N TYR A 353 9.04 14.25 5.38
CA TYR A 353 8.74 13.67 6.69
C TYR A 353 7.91 14.62 7.56
N ASP A 354 8.16 15.92 7.47
CA ASP A 354 7.38 16.98 8.13
C ASP A 354 5.92 16.98 7.69
N ARG A 355 5.60 16.49 6.48
CA ARG A 355 4.20 16.33 6.06
C ARG A 355 3.47 15.23 6.82
N VAL A 356 4.18 14.25 7.38
CA VAL A 356 3.56 13.22 8.23
C VAL A 356 3.10 13.88 9.53
N GLY A 357 1.82 13.71 9.89
CA GLY A 357 1.18 14.45 10.98
C GLY A 357 0.43 15.72 10.54
N THR A 358 0.39 16.01 9.24
CA THR A 358 -0.33 17.17 8.69
C THR A 358 -1.39 16.75 7.66
N VAL A 359 -2.10 17.72 7.09
CA VAL A 359 -2.99 17.50 5.93
C VAL A 359 -2.22 17.42 4.60
N GLY A 360 -0.91 17.62 4.61
CA GLY A 360 -0.06 17.57 3.43
C GLY A 360 -0.56 18.47 2.31
N LYS A 361 -0.58 17.94 1.09
CA LYS A 361 -1.08 18.61 -0.12
C LYS A 361 -2.60 18.51 -0.30
N SER A 362 -3.34 17.87 0.60
CA SER A 362 -4.80 17.71 0.47
C SER A 362 -5.50 19.07 0.34
N GLY A 363 -5.05 20.10 1.07
CA GLY A 363 -5.59 21.46 0.98
C GLY A 363 -5.31 22.20 -0.34
N ALA A 364 -4.37 21.70 -1.15
CA ALA A 364 -4.00 22.26 -2.46
C ALA A 364 -4.53 21.44 -3.64
N THR A 365 -5.22 20.32 -3.36
CA THR A 365 -5.74 19.40 -4.36
C THR A 365 -7.08 19.90 -4.89
N THR A 366 -7.19 20.07 -6.20
CA THR A 366 -8.42 20.51 -6.87
C THR A 366 -9.15 19.37 -7.55
N SER A 367 -8.46 18.27 -7.88
CA SER A 367 -9.08 17.04 -8.39
C SER A 367 -8.39 15.79 -7.84
N PRO A 368 -9.13 14.78 -7.35
CA PRO A 368 -10.57 14.82 -7.10
C PRO A 368 -10.94 15.85 -6.01
N VAL A 369 -12.10 16.48 -6.14
CA VAL A 369 -12.56 17.52 -5.19
C VAL A 369 -12.79 16.92 -3.81
N GLY A 370 -12.31 17.58 -2.75
CA GLY A 370 -12.44 17.10 -1.37
C GLY A 370 -11.55 15.89 -1.07
N SER A 371 -10.50 15.65 -1.86
CA SER A 371 -9.55 14.59 -1.61
C SER A 371 -8.67 14.88 -0.39
N SER A 372 -8.51 13.87 0.45
CA SER A 372 -7.68 13.81 1.65
C SER A 372 -6.53 12.81 1.48
N TRP A 373 -6.12 12.56 0.23
CA TRP A 373 -5.12 11.56 -0.12
C TRP A 373 -3.79 11.75 0.60
N ASP A 374 -3.40 13.00 0.93
CA ASP A 374 -2.14 13.32 1.61
C ASP A 374 -2.29 13.59 3.12
N THR A 375 -3.47 13.38 3.67
CA THR A 375 -3.73 13.63 5.08
C THR A 375 -3.20 12.47 5.92
N LEU A 376 -2.23 12.76 6.79
CA LEU A 376 -1.60 11.80 7.71
C LEU A 376 -1.66 12.28 9.17
N THR A 377 -2.69 13.06 9.53
CA THR A 377 -2.93 13.46 10.93
C THR A 377 -3.42 12.27 11.76
N LYS A 378 -3.16 12.30 13.08
CA LYS A 378 -3.67 11.27 14.01
C LYS A 378 -5.17 11.06 13.87
N ALA A 379 -5.94 12.16 13.93
CA ALA A 379 -7.39 12.12 13.86
C ALA A 379 -7.87 11.42 12.58
N TYR A 380 -7.23 11.74 11.45
CA TYR A 380 -7.55 11.13 10.19
C TYR A 380 -7.21 9.63 10.17
N ILE A 381 -5.97 9.25 10.54
CA ILE A 381 -5.53 7.85 10.58
C ILE A 381 -6.44 7.00 11.46
N ASP A 382 -6.75 7.45 12.67
CA ASP A 382 -7.61 6.71 13.59
C ASP A 382 -9.05 6.55 13.08
N SER A 383 -9.53 7.51 12.27
CA SER A 383 -10.87 7.52 11.70
C SER A 383 -11.02 6.76 10.38
N ILE A 384 -9.93 6.23 9.79
CA ILE A 384 -10.01 5.50 8.53
C ILE A 384 -10.97 4.33 8.68
N THR A 385 -12.00 4.34 7.84
CA THR A 385 -12.96 3.27 7.65
C THR A 385 -12.91 2.79 6.21
N ILE A 386 -12.90 1.48 6.00
CA ILE A 386 -12.91 0.86 4.69
C ILE A 386 -13.97 -0.22 4.69
N HIS A 387 -14.81 -0.20 3.67
CA HIS A 387 -15.89 -1.17 3.50
C HIS A 387 -15.93 -1.62 2.05
N PHE A 388 -16.42 -2.84 1.82
CA PHE A 388 -16.88 -3.23 0.50
C PHE A 388 -18.13 -2.43 0.15
N ALA A 389 -18.27 -2.02 -1.11
CA ALA A 389 -19.50 -1.38 -1.57
C ALA A 389 -20.59 -2.42 -1.81
N ASN A 390 -21.83 -2.00 -1.59
CA ASN A 390 -22.99 -2.76 -2.03
C ASN A 390 -23.25 -2.42 -3.51
N VAL A 391 -22.83 -3.31 -4.42
CA VAL A 391 -22.97 -3.10 -5.86
C VAL A 391 -24.14 -3.96 -6.39
N PRO A 392 -25.23 -3.33 -6.89
CA PRO A 392 -26.40 -4.02 -7.42
C PRO A 392 -26.06 -5.03 -8.52
#